data_AF-A0A7Y2ULY4-F1
#
_entry.id   AF-A0A7Y2ULY4-F1
#
_cell.length_a   1.000
_cell.length_b   1.000
_cell.length_c   1.000
_cell.angle_alpha   90.00
_cell.angle_beta   90.00
_cell.angle_gamma   90.00
#
_symmetry.space_group_name_H-M   'P 1'
#
loop_
_entity.id
_entity.type
_entity.pdbx_description
1 polymer ?
#
loop_
_entity_poly.entity_id
_entity_poly.type
_entity_poly.pdbx_seq_one_letter_code
_entity_poly.pdbx_strand_id
1 'polypeptide(L)'
;MRVLGMKRSAGRIDSVDHHCMTSEMEAFLPQLDYLVLVLADTSESKQFISAKELALLPPGAVLINVGRGSSINQPDLIRALETGQINGAVLDVFEQEPLPEDRPLYAMENVMITPHNSAYSFPDQIADICAANYARYLAGSPLQYDVDFNRDY
;
A
#
# COMPACT_ATOMS: atom_id res chain seq x y z
N MET A 1 -19.92 3.04 -5.39
CA MET A 1 -18.70 3.52 -4.71
C MET A 1 -17.92 4.33 -5.73
N ARG A 2 -17.43 5.53 -5.37
CA ARG A 2 -16.52 6.32 -6.21
C ARG A 2 -15.09 5.84 -5.94
N VAL A 3 -14.27 5.66 -6.98
CA VAL A 3 -12.90 5.15 -6.88
C VAL A 3 -11.94 6.18 -7.44
N LEU A 4 -11.01 6.63 -6.60
CA LEU A 4 -9.94 7.55 -6.98
C LEU A 4 -8.61 6.80 -6.91
N GLY A 5 -7.78 6.96 -7.95
CA GLY A 5 -6.44 6.36 -8.02
C GLY A 5 -5.35 7.41 -7.86
N MET A 6 -4.24 7.04 -7.22
CA MET A 6 -3.03 7.87 -7.18
C MET A 6 -1.83 7.03 -7.60
N LYS A 7 -1.00 7.57 -8.50
CA LYS A 7 0.27 6.95 -8.91
C LYS A 7 1.32 8.02 -9.23
N ARG A 8 2.58 7.60 -9.30
CA ARG A 8 3.70 8.52 -9.61
C ARG A 8 3.67 9.05 -11.04
N SER A 9 3.26 8.24 -12.02
CA SER A 9 3.34 8.59 -13.44
C SER A 9 2.05 9.20 -13.96
N ALA A 10 2.18 10.14 -14.90
CA ALA A 10 1.04 10.64 -15.65
C ALA A 10 0.40 9.52 -16.49
N GLY A 11 -0.86 9.72 -16.86
CA GLY A 11 -1.58 8.87 -17.81
C GLY A 11 -2.75 8.13 -17.19
N ARG A 12 -3.71 7.82 -18.06
CA ARG A 12 -5.03 7.27 -17.69
C ARG A 12 -4.91 5.92 -16.97
N ILE A 13 -5.82 5.71 -16.01
CA ILE A 13 -6.09 4.43 -15.37
C ILE A 13 -7.55 4.14 -15.68
N ASP A 14 -7.83 3.09 -16.45
CA ASP A 14 -9.21 2.81 -16.90
C ASP A 14 -10.10 2.26 -15.78
N SER A 15 -9.49 1.75 -14.71
CA SER A 15 -10.20 1.11 -13.59
C SER A 15 -10.63 2.06 -12.47
N VAL A 16 -10.46 3.39 -12.63
CA VAL A 16 -10.81 4.40 -11.60
C VAL A 16 -11.58 5.56 -12.23
N ASP A 17 -12.44 6.21 -11.43
CA ASP A 17 -13.24 7.37 -11.89
C ASP A 17 -12.37 8.60 -12.13
N HIS A 18 -11.37 8.79 -11.27
CA HIS A 18 -10.34 9.82 -11.42
C HIS A 18 -8.99 9.30 -10.99
N HIS A 19 -7.93 9.81 -11.62
CA HIS A 19 -6.57 9.58 -11.16
C HIS A 19 -5.86 10.90 -10.93
N CYS A 20 -4.96 10.92 -9.95
CA CYS A 20 -4.06 12.04 -9.70
C CYS A 20 -2.62 11.54 -9.55
N MET A 21 -1.69 12.48 -9.61
CA MET A 21 -0.29 12.25 -9.32
C MET A 21 -0.04 12.36 -7.81
N THR A 22 1.07 11.80 -7.34
CA THR A 22 1.51 11.94 -5.94
C THR A 22 1.75 13.40 -5.54
N SER A 23 2.11 14.27 -6.49
CA SER A 23 2.22 15.71 -6.28
C SER A 23 0.90 16.40 -5.93
N GLU A 24 -0.24 15.73 -6.14
CA GLU A 24 -1.58 16.26 -5.89
C GLU A 24 -2.20 15.67 -4.61
N MET A 25 -1.40 14.97 -3.79
CA MET A 25 -1.88 14.23 -2.62
C MET A 25 -2.70 15.10 -1.65
N GLU A 26 -2.33 16.36 -1.45
CA GLU A 26 -3.04 17.26 -0.52
C GLU A 26 -4.48 17.56 -0.96
N ALA A 27 -4.76 17.56 -2.26
CA ALA A 27 -6.12 17.68 -2.79
C ALA A 27 -6.85 16.34 -2.90
N PHE A 28 -6.10 15.23 -2.94
CA PHE A 28 -6.62 13.88 -3.07
C PHE A 28 -7.18 13.33 -1.75
N LEU A 29 -6.39 13.38 -0.66
CA LEU A 29 -6.73 12.76 0.62
C LEU A 29 -8.06 13.23 1.25
N PRO A 30 -8.44 14.52 1.18
CA PRO A 30 -9.71 14.99 1.77
C PRO A 30 -10.97 14.37 1.14
N GLN A 31 -10.85 13.67 0.02
CA GLN A 31 -11.98 13.07 -0.70
C GLN A 31 -12.19 11.59 -0.34
N LEU A 32 -11.38 11.02 0.56
CA LEU A 32 -11.32 9.57 0.78
C LEU A 32 -12.02 9.16 2.08
N ASP A 33 -13.13 8.44 1.97
CA ASP A 33 -13.71 7.71 3.10
C ASP A 33 -12.84 6.48 3.45
N TYR A 34 -12.15 5.91 2.46
CA TYR A 34 -11.24 4.77 2.61
C TYR A 34 -9.95 5.05 1.85
N LEU A 35 -8.80 5.00 2.55
CA LEU A 35 -7.48 5.09 1.95
C LEU A 35 -6.88 3.69 1.86
N VAL A 36 -6.67 3.18 0.64
CA VAL A 36 -6.06 1.87 0.39
C VAL A 36 -4.63 2.04 -0.11
N LEU A 37 -3.67 1.47 0.60
CA LEU A 37 -2.25 1.47 0.23
C LEU A 37 -1.87 0.14 -0.41
N VAL A 38 -1.41 0.21 -1.66
CA VAL A 38 -0.86 -0.90 -2.45
C VAL A 38 0.50 -0.48 -3.04
N LEU A 39 1.31 0.19 -2.21
CA LEU A 39 2.59 0.76 -2.61
C LEU A 39 3.70 -0.29 -2.52
N ALA A 40 4.65 -0.25 -3.46
CA ALA A 40 5.90 -0.99 -3.40
C ALA A 40 6.81 -0.45 -2.26
N ASP A 41 7.78 -1.23 -1.80
CA ASP A 41 8.78 -0.78 -0.82
C ASP A 41 9.93 -0.07 -1.54
N THR A 42 9.89 1.26 -1.60
CA THR A 42 10.91 2.07 -2.27
C THR A 42 11.33 3.22 -1.35
N SER A 43 12.44 3.88 -1.70
CA SER A 43 12.88 5.06 -0.96
C SER A 43 11.82 6.18 -0.90
N GLU A 44 11.01 6.32 -1.96
CA GLU A 44 9.98 7.36 -2.07
C GLU A 44 8.65 6.97 -1.43
N SER A 45 8.36 5.68 -1.25
CA SER A 45 7.15 5.21 -0.57
C SER A 45 7.35 5.01 0.93
N LYS A 46 8.60 5.03 1.41
CA LYS A 46 8.92 4.90 2.83
C LYS A 46 8.32 6.05 3.64
N GLN A 47 7.53 5.71 4.65
CA GLN A 47 6.79 6.65 5.51
C GLN A 47 5.94 7.65 4.71
N PHE A 48 5.46 7.23 3.53
CA PHE A 48 4.62 8.03 2.65
C PHE A 48 3.35 8.55 3.34
N ILE A 49 2.82 7.78 4.29
CA ILE A 49 1.75 8.21 5.19
C ILE A 49 2.34 8.51 6.58
N SER A 50 2.27 9.77 6.99
CA SER A 50 2.66 10.25 8.32
C SER A 50 1.51 11.02 8.98
N ALA A 51 1.77 11.65 10.13
CA ALA A 51 0.80 12.54 10.78
C ALA A 51 0.22 13.61 9.84
N LYS A 52 1.03 14.13 8.90
CA LYS A 52 0.59 15.15 7.94
C LYS A 52 -0.53 14.61 7.04
N GLU A 53 -0.30 13.45 6.44
CA GLU A 53 -1.25 12.82 5.51
C GLU A 53 -2.50 12.34 6.23
N LEU A 54 -2.32 11.73 7.41
CA LEU A 54 -3.45 11.28 8.23
C LEU A 54 -4.36 12.45 8.63
N ALA A 55 -3.82 13.67 8.79
CA ALA A 55 -4.61 14.85 9.19
C ALA A 55 -5.43 15.45 8.05
N LEU A 56 -5.12 15.07 6.80
CA LEU A 56 -5.86 15.50 5.61
C LEU A 56 -7.06 14.60 5.31
N LEU A 57 -7.10 13.40 5.88
CA LEU A 57 -8.24 12.49 5.73
C LEU A 57 -9.47 13.06 6.43
N PRO A 58 -10.67 12.87 5.87
CA PRO A 58 -11.91 13.33 6.50
C PRO A 58 -12.19 12.56 7.81
N PRO A 59 -12.88 13.17 8.78
CA PRO A 59 -13.37 12.45 9.96
C PRO A 59 -14.20 11.24 9.53
N GLY A 60 -13.94 10.08 10.16
CA GLY A 60 -14.60 8.83 9.79
C GLY A 60 -13.78 7.96 8.82
N ALA A 61 -12.68 8.47 8.25
CA ALA A 61 -11.89 7.72 7.28
C ALA A 61 -11.27 6.44 7.86
N VAL A 62 -11.11 5.43 7.02
CA VAL A 62 -10.45 4.16 7.36
C VAL A 62 -9.22 3.96 6.49
N LEU A 63 -8.09 3.62 7.11
CA LEU A 63 -6.85 3.27 6.41
C LEU A 63 -6.76 1.76 6.20
N ILE A 64 -6.42 1.30 5.00
CA ILE A 64 -6.22 -0.10 4.66
C ILE A 64 -4.82 -0.25 4.06
N ASN A 65 -3.96 -1.08 4.65
CA ASN A 65 -2.61 -1.33 4.11
C ASN A 65 -2.43 -2.80 3.76
N VAL A 66 -2.28 -3.07 2.46
CA VAL A 66 -1.95 -4.37 1.87
C VAL A 66 -0.69 -4.28 0.99
N GLY A 67 0.05 -3.17 1.10
CA GLY A 67 1.30 -2.93 0.40
C GLY A 67 2.48 -3.36 1.25
N ARG A 68 3.09 -2.38 1.94
CA ARG A 68 4.27 -2.59 2.80
C ARG A 68 4.12 -1.78 4.08
N GLY A 69 4.51 -2.38 5.21
CA GLY A 69 4.43 -1.69 6.50
C GLY A 69 5.34 -0.45 6.59
N SER A 70 6.45 -0.45 5.84
CA SER A 70 7.36 0.69 5.70
C SER A 70 6.70 1.95 5.14
N SER A 71 5.55 1.84 4.47
CA SER A 71 4.85 2.98 3.86
C SER A 71 4.14 3.89 4.84
N ILE A 72 4.00 3.47 6.10
CA ILE A 72 3.34 4.25 7.15
C ILE A 72 4.31 4.51 8.29
N ASN A 73 4.34 5.74 8.79
CA ASN A 73 4.91 6.02 10.09
C ASN A 73 4.01 5.42 11.19
N GLN A 74 4.38 4.24 11.71
CA GLN A 74 3.53 3.50 12.65
C GLN A 74 3.21 4.26 13.95
N PRO A 75 4.14 4.99 14.60
CA PRO A 75 3.80 5.86 15.73
C PRO A 75 2.72 6.90 15.43
N ASP A 76 2.76 7.53 14.25
CA ASP A 76 1.74 8.49 13.83
C ASP A 76 0.39 7.84 13.59
N LEU A 77 0.36 6.64 12.98
CA LEU A 77 -0.86 5.86 12.80
C LEU A 77 -1.51 5.52 14.14
N ILE A 78 -0.73 4.99 15.08
CA ILE A 78 -1.19 4.65 16.44
C ILE A 78 -1.84 5.87 17.08
N ARG A 79 -1.16 7.03 17.05
CA ARG A 79 -1.69 8.26 17.63
C ARG A 79 -2.98 8.71 16.95
N ALA A 80 -3.07 8.63 15.62
CA ALA A 80 -4.26 9.03 14.88
C ALA A 80 -5.47 8.12 15.19
N LEU A 81 -5.23 6.84 15.48
CA LEU A 81 -6.27 5.90 15.91
C LEU A 81 -6.70 6.15 17.36
N GLU A 82 -5.75 6.39 18.27
CA GLU A 82 -6.02 6.70 19.68
C GLU A 82 -6.82 7.99 19.87
N THR A 83 -6.53 9.02 19.07
CA THR A 83 -7.22 10.31 19.15
C THR A 83 -8.54 10.34 18.38
N GLY A 84 -8.87 9.28 17.64
CA GLY A 84 -10.04 9.22 16.77
C GLY A 84 -9.96 10.14 15.55
N GLN A 85 -8.74 10.56 15.16
CA GLN A 85 -8.50 11.36 13.95
C GLN A 85 -8.92 10.57 12.70
N ILE A 86 -8.66 9.27 12.68
CA ILE A 86 -9.25 8.33 11.73
C ILE A 86 -10.08 7.31 12.50
N ASN A 87 -11.10 6.74 11.83
CA ASN A 87 -12.05 5.85 12.49
C ASN A 87 -11.47 4.46 12.77
N GLY A 88 -10.55 3.99 11.94
CA GLY A 88 -9.92 2.69 12.11
C GLY A 88 -8.90 2.34 11.05
N ALA A 89 -8.28 1.18 11.20
CA ALA A 89 -7.32 0.66 10.24
C ALA A 89 -7.47 -0.85 10.01
N VAL A 90 -7.19 -1.30 8.78
CA VAL A 90 -7.00 -2.71 8.41
C VAL A 90 -5.56 -2.88 7.95
N LEU A 91 -4.77 -3.68 8.66
CA LEU A 91 -3.33 -3.79 8.47
C LEU A 91 -2.94 -5.25 8.20
N ASP A 92 -2.48 -5.52 6.99
CA ASP A 92 -1.92 -6.82 6.62
C ASP A 92 -0.39 -6.88 6.78
N VAL A 93 0.25 -5.72 6.81
CA VAL A 93 1.72 -5.58 6.75
C VAL A 93 2.23 -4.60 7.79
N PHE A 94 3.43 -4.85 8.30
CA PHE A 94 4.04 -4.10 9.41
C PHE A 94 5.52 -3.80 9.13
N GLU A 95 6.10 -2.78 9.79
CA GLU A 95 7.53 -2.48 9.62
C GLU A 95 8.42 -3.63 10.14
N GLN A 96 7.96 -4.29 11.20
CA GLN A 96 8.57 -5.50 11.73
C GLN A 96 7.54 -6.63 11.69
N GLU A 97 7.92 -7.74 11.06
CA GLU A 97 7.10 -8.94 10.93
C GLU A 97 7.84 -10.17 11.48
N PRO A 98 7.20 -11.01 12.31
CA PRO A 98 5.85 -10.85 12.86
C PRO A 98 5.69 -9.59 13.74
N LEU A 99 4.48 -9.04 13.80
CA LEU A 99 4.19 -7.90 14.67
C LEU A 99 4.47 -8.32 16.13
N PRO A 100 5.31 -7.58 16.88
CA PRO A 100 5.60 -7.95 18.27
C PRO A 100 4.35 -7.93 19.16
N GLU A 101 4.24 -8.91 20.07
CA GLU A 101 3.05 -9.11 20.92
C GLU A 101 2.75 -7.95 21.88
N ASP A 102 3.76 -7.14 22.21
CA ASP A 102 3.65 -5.99 23.12
C ASP A 102 3.20 -4.69 22.42
N ARG A 103 2.86 -4.74 21.12
CA ARG A 103 2.49 -3.55 20.35
C ARG A 103 1.03 -3.15 20.58
N PRO A 104 0.75 -1.83 20.69
CA PRO A 104 -0.59 -1.32 21.03
C PRO A 104 -1.65 -1.65 19.97
N LEU A 105 -1.26 -1.88 18.71
CA LEU A 105 -2.16 -2.21 17.61
C LEU A 105 -3.02 -3.46 17.90
N TYR A 106 -2.50 -4.45 18.63
CA TYR A 106 -3.27 -5.65 19.00
C TYR A 106 -4.42 -5.36 19.98
N ALA A 107 -4.30 -4.30 20.78
CA ALA A 107 -5.28 -3.95 21.81
C ALA A 107 -6.33 -2.93 21.32
N MET A 108 -6.17 -2.37 20.12
CA MET A 108 -7.07 -1.35 19.59
C MET A 108 -8.32 -1.97 18.97
N GLU A 109 -9.50 -1.62 19.50
CA GLU A 109 -10.79 -2.13 19.01
C GLU A 109 -11.11 -1.67 17.57
N ASN A 110 -10.50 -0.58 17.12
CA ASN A 110 -10.66 -0.02 15.77
C ASN A 110 -9.55 -0.44 14.79
N VAL A 111 -8.78 -1.49 15.13
CA VAL A 111 -7.74 -2.05 14.26
C VAL A 111 -8.03 -3.52 13.96
N MET A 112 -8.00 -3.88 12.68
CA MET A 112 -8.03 -5.26 12.21
C MET A 112 -6.63 -5.63 11.69
N ILE A 113 -6.10 -6.77 12.15
CA ILE A 113 -4.77 -7.27 11.78
C ILE A 113 -4.90 -8.59 11.02
N THR A 114 -4.19 -8.69 9.90
CA THR A 114 -3.96 -9.96 9.18
C THR A 114 -2.46 -10.23 9.02
N PRO A 115 -2.02 -11.50 9.02
CA PRO A 115 -0.59 -11.84 9.07
C PRO A 115 0.03 -11.93 7.67
N HIS A 116 0.10 -10.81 6.95
CA HIS A 116 0.71 -10.69 5.61
C HIS A 116 0.20 -11.75 4.62
N ASN A 117 -1.12 -11.85 4.50
CA ASN A 117 -1.81 -12.85 3.70
C ASN A 117 -2.96 -12.29 2.85
N SER A 118 -2.96 -10.99 2.58
CA SER A 118 -3.93 -10.35 1.68
C SER A 118 -3.91 -10.88 0.25
N ALA A 119 -2.76 -11.38 -0.21
CA ALA A 119 -2.60 -12.03 -1.52
C ALA A 119 -1.65 -13.24 -1.41
N TYR A 120 -2.09 -14.38 -1.94
CA TYR A 120 -1.29 -15.60 -1.99
C TYR A 120 -0.60 -15.75 -3.34
N SER A 121 0.66 -16.20 -3.31
CA SER A 121 1.37 -16.65 -4.51
C SER A 121 1.12 -18.14 -4.72
N PHE A 122 0.50 -18.49 -5.86
CA PHE A 122 0.20 -19.88 -6.21
C PHE A 122 1.40 -20.50 -6.96
N PRO A 123 1.98 -21.63 -6.49
CA PRO A 123 3.19 -22.19 -7.07
C PRO A 123 3.10 -22.56 -8.56
N ASP A 124 1.94 -23.00 -9.03
CA ASP A 124 1.67 -23.31 -10.43
C ASP A 124 1.75 -22.05 -11.32
N GLN A 125 1.11 -20.95 -10.89
CA GLN A 125 1.17 -19.67 -11.60
C GLN A 125 2.61 -19.11 -11.65
N ILE A 126 3.36 -19.24 -10.54
CA ILE A 126 4.77 -18.83 -10.49
C ILE A 126 5.60 -19.68 -11.45
N ALA A 127 5.41 -21.00 -11.44
CA ALA A 127 6.15 -21.92 -12.30
C ALA A 127 5.93 -21.61 -13.78
N ASP A 128 4.68 -21.31 -14.18
CA ASP A 128 4.34 -20.93 -15.55
C ASP A 128 5.08 -19.65 -15.99
N ILE A 129 5.09 -18.61 -15.15
CA ILE A 129 5.80 -17.35 -15.44
C ILE A 129 7.32 -17.59 -15.52
N CYS A 130 7.88 -18.36 -14.59
CA CYS A 130 9.31 -18.70 -14.58
C CYS A 130 9.72 -19.49 -15.84
N ALA A 131 8.95 -20.51 -16.22
CA ALA A 131 9.22 -21.31 -17.41
C ALA A 131 9.13 -20.47 -18.69
N ALA A 132 8.12 -19.61 -18.79
CA ALA A 132 7.96 -18.70 -19.92
C ALA A 132 9.16 -17.73 -20.03
N ASN A 133 9.59 -17.11 -18.93
CA ASN A 133 10.74 -16.21 -18.92
C ASN A 133 12.06 -16.94 -19.18
N TYR A 134 12.23 -18.18 -18.72
CA TYR A 134 13.41 -19.00 -19.03
C TYR A 134 13.53 -19.29 -20.52
N ALA A 135 12.43 -19.64 -21.20
CA ALA A 135 12.42 -19.82 -22.65
C ALA A 135 12.76 -18.52 -23.39
N ARG A 136 12.24 -17.37 -22.94
CA ARG A 136 12.57 -16.05 -23.50
C ARG A 136 14.06 -15.71 -23.34
N TYR A 137 14.62 -15.99 -22.16
CA TYR A 137 16.04 -15.79 -21.87
C TYR A 137 16.93 -16.59 -22.84
N LEU A 138 16.66 -17.89 -23.02
CA LEU A 138 17.41 -18.73 -23.95
C LEU A 138 17.31 -18.24 -25.41
N ALA A 139 16.17 -17.66 -25.78
CA ALA A 139 15.92 -17.10 -27.11
C ALA A 139 16.45 -15.65 -27.29
N GLY A 140 17.06 -15.05 -26.27
CA GLY A 140 17.49 -13.64 -26.31
C GLY A 140 16.35 -12.63 -26.47
N SER A 141 15.12 -13.03 -26.09
CA SER A 141 13.93 -12.19 -26.16
C SER A 141 13.70 -11.42 -24.86
N PRO A 142 13.03 -10.24 -24.90
CA PRO A 142 12.70 -9.50 -23.69
C PRO A 142 11.87 -10.33 -22.71
N LEU A 143 12.23 -10.25 -21.43
CA LEU A 143 11.50 -10.89 -20.33
C LEU A 143 10.17 -10.18 -20.07
N GLN A 144 9.24 -10.88 -19.44
CA GLN A 144 7.98 -10.33 -18.96
C GLN A 144 8.14 -9.87 -17.50
N TYR A 145 7.44 -8.80 -17.14
CA TYR A 145 7.36 -8.25 -15.78
C TYR A 145 8.73 -7.84 -15.21
N ASP A 146 9.58 -7.27 -16.06
CA ASP A 146 10.92 -6.85 -15.67
C ASP A 146 10.87 -5.71 -14.63
N VAL A 147 11.75 -5.79 -13.64
CA VAL A 147 11.87 -4.80 -12.56
C VAL A 147 12.84 -3.71 -13.01
N ASP A 148 12.44 -2.44 -12.91
CA ASP A 148 13.36 -1.34 -13.17
C ASP A 148 14.14 -1.04 -11.88
N PHE A 149 15.34 -1.58 -11.76
CA PHE A 149 16.20 -1.37 -10.59
C PHE A 149 16.61 0.09 -10.36
N ASN A 150 16.40 1.00 -11.32
CA ASN A 150 16.59 2.44 -11.08
C ASN A 150 15.37 3.09 -10.42
N ARG A 151 14.23 2.38 -10.41
CA ARG A 151 12.97 2.80 -9.81
C ARG A 151 12.63 2.03 -8.54
N ASP A 152 13.39 0.98 -8.23
CA ASP A 152 13.18 0.04 -7.11
C ASP A 152 11.86 -0.77 -7.18
N TYR A 153 11.18 -0.84 -8.34
CA TYR A 153 9.99 -1.68 -8.56
C TYR A 153 9.68 -1.93 -10.04
#